data_AF-A0A0D0BA52-F1
#
_entry.id   AF-A0A0D0BA52-F1
#
_cell.length_a   1.000
_cell.length_b   1.000
_cell.length_c   1.000
_cell.angle_alpha   90.00
_cell.angle_beta   90.00
_cell.angle_gamma   90.00
#
_symmetry.space_group_name_H-M   'P 1'
#
loop_
_entity.id
_entity.type
_entity.pdbx_description
1 polymer ?
#
loop_
_entity_poly.entity_id
_entity_poly.type
_entity_poly.pdbx_seq_one_letter_code
_entity_poly.pdbx_strand_id
1 'polypeptide(L)'
;MNEPEAPEQIPLPLETIRQGYNELGHHTHVVLRTQLGDSARLNAAKREYLRFIGIVEQHANILSQNELLTIQTSIYEMLNALDDAVHLSADPPDHDPPQLSYTAHTGRRGRPQVDIEPELLEIALSMRGLTHLASVFGCAPRTIRRRALEYGLAELGPPVYVDYTDDEGNTTHFFTAAIGDPSGLTDDELDAITRQILETFPAFGCWMIGGHMKHLGHDVPRRCIQESYT
;
A
#
# COMPACT_ATOMS: atom_id res chain seq x y z
N MET A 1 -3.28 -9.81 -59.89
CA MET A 1 -2.18 -9.29 -59.05
C MET A 1 -2.81 -8.28 -58.13
N ASN A 2 -3.06 -8.65 -56.88
CA ASN A 2 -3.50 -7.70 -55.86
C ASN A 2 -2.24 -7.00 -55.34
N GLU A 3 -2.19 -5.68 -55.48
CA GLU A 3 -1.15 -4.87 -54.85
C GLU A 3 -1.25 -5.04 -53.32
N PRO A 4 -0.14 -5.31 -52.63
CA PRO A 4 -0.13 -5.31 -51.18
C PRO A 4 -0.31 -3.87 -50.69
N GLU A 5 -1.45 -3.59 -50.04
CA GLU A 5 -1.67 -2.36 -49.28
C GLU A 5 -0.52 -2.17 -48.30
N ALA A 6 0.19 -1.05 -48.43
CA ALA A 6 1.26 -0.67 -47.52
C ALA A 6 0.70 -0.51 -46.10
N PRO A 7 1.44 -0.95 -45.06
CA PRO A 7 0.98 -0.82 -43.68
C PRO A 7 0.81 0.66 -43.34
N GLU A 8 -0.43 1.04 -43.08
CA GLU A 8 -0.85 2.36 -42.64
C GLU A 8 -0.12 2.67 -41.33
N GLN A 9 0.90 3.53 -41.39
CA GLN A 9 1.62 3.98 -40.19
C GLN A 9 0.66 4.82 -39.35
N ILE A 10 0.04 4.19 -38.35
CA ILE A 10 -0.78 4.89 -37.37
C ILE A 10 0.12 5.90 -36.67
N PRO A 11 -0.23 7.20 -36.66
CA PRO A 11 0.56 8.20 -35.95
C PRO A 11 0.49 7.88 -34.45
N LEU A 12 1.66 7.80 -33.81
CA LEU A 12 1.88 7.56 -32.36
C LEU A 12 0.88 8.26 -31.40
N PRO A 13 0.32 9.45 -31.71
CA PRO A 13 -0.73 10.07 -30.88
C PRO A 13 -1.99 9.22 -30.70
N LEU A 14 -2.41 8.42 -31.69
CA LEU A 14 -3.66 7.66 -31.61
C LEU A 14 -3.59 6.55 -30.55
N GLU A 15 -2.51 5.76 -30.56
CA GLU A 15 -2.30 4.70 -29.57
C GLU A 15 -2.18 5.27 -28.16
N THR A 16 -1.52 6.43 -28.02
CA THR A 16 -1.39 7.14 -26.75
C THR A 16 -2.76 7.55 -26.19
N ILE A 17 -3.67 8.06 -27.04
CA ILE A 17 -5.03 8.41 -26.62
C ILE A 17 -5.81 7.17 -26.19
N ARG A 18 -5.72 6.07 -26.94
CA ARG A 18 -6.40 4.80 -26.60
C ARG A 18 -5.89 4.21 -25.29
N GLN A 19 -4.58 4.23 -25.08
CA GLN A 19 -3.98 3.80 -23.82
C GLN A 19 -4.46 4.67 -22.65
N GLY A 20 -4.42 6.00 -22.80
CA GLY A 20 -4.90 6.92 -21.78
C GLY A 20 -6.39 6.72 -21.44
N TYR A 21 -7.22 6.43 -22.44
CA TYR A 21 -8.63 6.09 -22.22
C TYR A 21 -8.81 4.80 -21.40
N ASN A 22 -8.04 3.74 -21.71
CA ASN A 22 -8.08 2.49 -20.95
C ASN A 22 -7.58 2.67 -19.50
N GLU A 23 -6.51 3.44 -19.32
CA GLU A 23 -5.99 3.79 -17.99
C GLU A 23 -7.01 4.56 -17.16
N LEU A 24 -7.72 5.52 -17.76
CA LEU A 24 -8.83 6.24 -17.10
C LEU A 24 -9.97 5.30 -16.70
N GLY A 25 -10.37 4.38 -17.56
CA GLY A 25 -11.37 3.36 -17.22
C GLY A 25 -10.96 2.53 -16.01
N HIS A 26 -9.71 2.04 -15.99
CA HIS A 26 -9.17 1.30 -14.85
C HIS A 26 -9.11 2.15 -13.58
N HIS A 27 -8.64 3.39 -13.70
CA HIS A 27 -8.55 4.33 -12.59
C HIS A 27 -9.92 4.62 -11.98
N THR A 28 -10.95 4.86 -12.82
CA THR A 28 -12.34 5.06 -12.37
C THR A 28 -12.80 3.91 -11.49
N HIS A 29 -12.58 2.68 -11.95
CA HIS A 29 -13.01 1.48 -11.23
C HIS A 29 -12.33 1.34 -9.87
N VAL A 30 -11.03 1.66 -9.79
CA VAL A 30 -10.28 1.65 -8.52
C VAL A 30 -10.76 2.76 -7.58
N VAL A 31 -10.91 3.98 -8.09
CA VAL A 31 -11.34 5.15 -7.32
C VAL A 31 -12.74 4.95 -6.75
N LEU A 32 -13.71 4.52 -7.57
CA LEU A 32 -15.09 4.25 -7.12
C LEU A 32 -15.17 3.16 -6.06
N ARG A 33 -14.22 2.22 -6.02
CA ARG A 33 -14.21 1.14 -5.01
C ARG A 33 -13.48 1.51 -3.73
N THR A 34 -12.50 2.40 -3.80
CA THR A 34 -11.57 2.65 -2.68
C THR A 34 -11.73 4.02 -2.05
N GLN A 35 -12.39 4.96 -2.72
CA GLN A 35 -12.44 6.37 -2.34
C GLN A 35 -13.86 6.92 -2.21
N LEU A 36 -14.86 6.05 -2.01
CA LEU A 36 -16.21 6.46 -1.65
C LEU A 36 -16.15 7.38 -0.42
N GLY A 37 -16.59 8.62 -0.59
CA GLY A 37 -16.59 9.64 0.45
C GLY A 37 -15.39 10.55 0.58
N ASP A 38 -14.27 10.22 -0.07
CA ASP A 38 -13.15 11.14 -0.14
C ASP A 38 -13.39 12.15 -1.27
N SER A 39 -14.24 13.14 -1.00
CA SER A 39 -14.63 14.17 -1.98
C SER A 39 -13.42 14.91 -2.57
N ALA A 40 -12.34 15.08 -1.79
CA ALA A 40 -11.13 15.74 -2.26
C ALA A 40 -10.44 14.90 -3.34
N ARG A 41 -10.29 13.59 -3.14
CA ARG A 41 -9.69 12.70 -4.14
C ARG A 41 -10.60 12.47 -5.34
N LEU A 42 -11.90 12.30 -5.14
CA LEU A 42 -12.87 12.19 -6.24
C LEU A 42 -12.85 13.44 -7.12
N ASN A 43 -12.75 14.64 -6.54
CA ASN A 43 -12.60 15.88 -7.29
C ASN A 43 -11.23 16.01 -7.99
N ALA A 44 -10.17 15.41 -7.45
CA ALA A 44 -8.88 15.33 -8.13
C ALA A 44 -8.97 14.47 -9.39
N ALA A 45 -9.59 13.29 -9.29
CA ALA A 45 -9.85 12.42 -10.44
C ALA A 45 -10.66 13.16 -11.50
N LYS A 46 -11.79 13.81 -11.16
CA LYS A 46 -12.58 14.61 -12.12
C LYS A 46 -11.76 15.61 -12.93
N ARG A 47 -10.80 16.31 -12.31
CA ARG A 47 -9.92 17.26 -13.01
C ARG A 47 -9.04 16.59 -14.05
N GLU A 48 -8.57 15.37 -13.80
CA GLU A 48 -7.78 14.61 -14.76
C GLU A 48 -8.62 14.22 -16.00
N TYR A 49 -9.90 13.89 -15.79
CA TYR A 49 -10.81 13.47 -16.86
C TYR A 49 -11.15 14.67 -17.74
N LEU A 50 -11.43 15.83 -17.13
CA LEU A 50 -11.62 17.08 -17.87
C LEU A 50 -10.38 17.48 -18.67
N ARG A 51 -9.18 17.27 -18.12
CA ARG A 51 -7.93 17.49 -18.86
C ARG A 51 -7.80 16.54 -20.04
N PHE A 52 -8.13 15.27 -19.85
CA PHE A 52 -8.08 14.27 -20.92
C PHE A 52 -9.07 14.56 -22.04
N ILE A 53 -10.30 15.01 -21.73
CA ILE A 53 -11.26 15.49 -22.75
C ILE A 53 -10.64 16.59 -23.60
N GLY A 54 -9.97 17.57 -22.97
CA GLY A 54 -9.28 18.63 -23.71
C GLY A 54 -8.19 18.11 -24.67
N ILE A 55 -7.49 17.03 -24.29
CA ILE A 55 -6.50 16.37 -25.17
C ILE A 55 -7.19 15.66 -26.34
N VAL A 56 -8.29 14.94 -26.09
CA VAL A 56 -9.09 14.24 -27.11
C VAL A 56 -9.66 15.24 -28.12
N GLU A 57 -10.20 16.38 -27.65
CA GLU A 57 -10.74 17.44 -28.50
C GLU A 57 -9.68 18.07 -29.40
N GLN A 58 -8.47 18.30 -28.88
CA GLN A 58 -7.33 18.81 -29.67
C GLN A 58 -6.92 17.87 -30.80
N HIS A 59 -7.17 16.57 -30.65
CA HIS A 59 -6.81 15.52 -31.61
C HIS A 59 -8.05 14.90 -32.28
N ALA A 60 -9.17 15.61 -32.33
CA ALA A 60 -10.42 15.10 -32.89
C ALA A 60 -10.31 14.72 -34.38
N ASN A 61 -9.36 15.31 -35.11
CA ASN A 61 -9.14 15.06 -36.54
C ASN A 61 -8.50 13.70 -36.86
N ILE A 62 -7.82 13.06 -35.90
CA ILE A 62 -7.20 11.74 -36.09
C ILE A 62 -8.10 10.59 -35.62
N LEU A 63 -9.20 10.90 -34.96
CA LEU A 63 -10.17 9.93 -34.44
C LEU A 63 -11.34 9.78 -35.42
N SER A 64 -11.86 8.56 -35.54
CA SER A 64 -13.14 8.37 -36.24
C SER A 64 -14.27 9.03 -35.45
N GLN A 65 -15.30 9.53 -36.13
CA GLN A 65 -16.46 10.17 -35.46
C GLN A 65 -17.14 9.23 -34.45
N ASN A 66 -17.23 7.93 -34.77
CA ASN A 66 -17.80 6.93 -33.87
C ASN A 66 -16.94 6.72 -32.61
N GLU A 67 -15.61 6.67 -32.78
CA GLU A 67 -14.67 6.52 -31.66
C GLU A 67 -14.69 7.75 -30.75
N LEU A 68 -14.71 8.95 -31.32
CA LEU A 68 -14.81 10.21 -30.57
C LEU A 68 -16.11 10.27 -29.76
N LEU A 69 -17.26 9.95 -30.37
CA LEU A 69 -18.54 9.90 -29.66
C LEU A 69 -18.54 8.87 -28.52
N THR A 70 -17.93 7.70 -28.75
CA THR A 70 -17.82 6.65 -27.74
C THR A 70 -16.98 7.13 -26.56
N ILE A 71 -15.78 7.68 -26.83
CA ILE A 71 -14.88 8.19 -25.78
C ILE A 71 -15.56 9.30 -24.97
N GLN A 72 -16.21 10.26 -25.64
CA GLN A 72 -16.92 11.34 -24.95
C GLN A 72 -18.04 10.81 -24.06
N THR A 73 -18.89 9.92 -24.60
CA THR A 73 -20.02 9.34 -23.85
C THR A 73 -19.52 8.59 -22.61
N SER A 74 -18.53 7.71 -22.78
CA SER A 74 -17.95 6.95 -21.67
C SER A 74 -17.32 7.85 -20.61
N ILE A 75 -16.61 8.92 -20.99
CA ILE A 75 -16.03 9.85 -20.02
C ILE A 75 -17.12 10.59 -19.23
N TYR A 76 -18.21 11.01 -19.89
CA TYR A 76 -19.35 11.62 -19.20
C TYR A 76 -20.02 10.65 -18.23
N GLU A 77 -20.18 9.38 -18.62
CA GLU A 77 -20.68 8.34 -17.71
C GLU A 77 -19.76 8.14 -16.50
N MET A 78 -18.44 8.12 -16.69
CA MET A 78 -17.48 8.04 -15.59
C MET A 78 -17.54 9.27 -14.67
N LEU A 79 -17.66 10.49 -15.23
CA LEU A 79 -17.80 11.72 -14.45
C LEU A 79 -19.08 11.71 -13.62
N ASN A 80 -20.21 11.32 -14.22
CA ASN A 80 -21.49 11.18 -13.51
C ASN A 80 -21.39 10.15 -12.38
N ALA A 81 -20.76 9.00 -12.62
CA ALA A 81 -20.53 8.00 -11.56
C ALA A 81 -19.66 8.54 -10.42
N LEU A 82 -18.67 9.39 -10.70
CA LEU A 82 -17.87 10.07 -9.68
C LEU A 82 -18.67 11.15 -8.93
N ASP A 83 -19.61 11.84 -9.58
CA ASP A 83 -20.55 12.76 -8.93
C ASP A 83 -21.50 12.00 -7.99
N ASP A 84 -22.12 10.92 -8.48
CA ASP A 84 -22.99 10.05 -7.69
C ASP A 84 -22.26 9.49 -6.48
N ALA A 85 -21.00 9.07 -6.63
CA ALA A 85 -20.17 8.58 -5.53
C ALA A 85 -19.85 9.66 -4.47
N VAL A 86 -19.72 10.93 -4.88
CA VAL A 86 -19.58 12.05 -3.93
C VAL A 86 -20.87 12.23 -3.14
N HIS A 87 -22.03 12.12 -3.80
CA HIS A 87 -23.34 12.28 -3.17
C HIS A 87 -23.71 11.11 -2.26
N LEU A 88 -23.47 9.86 -2.68
CA LEU A 88 -23.75 8.65 -1.89
C LEU A 88 -23.05 8.63 -0.54
N SER A 89 -21.88 9.28 -0.43
CA SER A 89 -21.20 9.38 0.85
C SER A 89 -21.56 10.63 1.65
N ALA A 90 -22.25 11.60 1.06
CA ALA A 90 -22.75 12.75 1.80
C ALA A 90 -23.93 12.36 2.70
N ASP A 91 -24.59 11.23 2.42
CA ASP A 91 -25.55 10.64 3.32
C ASP A 91 -24.82 10.17 4.59
N PRO A 92 -25.11 10.76 5.76
CA PRO A 92 -24.57 10.26 7.00
C PRO A 92 -25.00 8.79 7.14
N PRO A 93 -24.12 7.90 7.60
CA PRO A 93 -24.49 6.50 7.74
C PRO A 93 -25.74 6.39 8.60
N ASP A 94 -26.72 5.56 8.19
CA ASP A 94 -28.02 5.39 8.89
C ASP A 94 -27.88 4.98 10.37
N HIS A 95 -26.68 4.52 10.74
CA HIS A 95 -26.29 4.05 12.05
C HIS A 95 -24.84 4.43 12.34
N ASP A 96 -24.53 4.62 13.62
CA ASP A 96 -23.15 4.76 14.07
C ASP A 96 -22.31 3.52 13.65
N PRO A 97 -21.02 3.71 13.31
CA PRO A 97 -20.16 2.59 12.95
C PRO A 97 -20.10 1.58 14.10
N PRO A 98 -20.04 0.26 13.80
CA PRO A 98 -19.95 -0.75 14.83
C PRO A 98 -18.72 -0.52 15.68
N GLN A 99 -18.91 -0.47 17.00
CA GLN A 99 -17.83 -0.25 17.93
C GLN A 99 -16.98 -1.53 18.05
N LEU A 100 -15.86 -1.58 17.32
CA LEU A 100 -14.97 -2.76 17.27
C LEU A 100 -14.11 -2.92 18.53
N SER A 101 -13.95 -1.86 19.33
CA SER A 101 -13.25 -1.90 20.60
C SER A 101 -13.93 -1.00 21.63
N TYR A 102 -13.89 -1.39 22.90
CA TYR A 102 -14.48 -0.61 23.98
C TYR A 102 -13.53 -0.51 25.17
N THR A 103 -13.68 0.56 25.95
CA THR A 103 -12.87 0.74 27.15
C THR A 103 -13.58 0.08 28.34
N ALA A 104 -13.01 -1.00 28.85
CA ALA A 104 -13.49 -1.72 30.02
C ALA A 104 -12.94 -1.11 31.32
N HIS A 105 -13.85 -0.73 32.22
CA HIS A 105 -13.53 -0.23 33.56
C HIS A 105 -13.69 -1.35 34.59
N THR A 106 -12.58 -1.81 35.17
CA THR A 106 -12.58 -2.95 36.13
C THR A 106 -12.81 -2.52 37.58
N GLY A 107 -12.98 -1.23 37.86
CA GLY A 107 -13.08 -0.67 39.21
C GLY A 107 -11.77 -0.69 40.03
N ARG A 108 -10.70 -1.27 39.50
CA ARG A 108 -9.38 -1.29 40.14
C ARG A 108 -8.59 -0.02 39.77
N ARG A 109 -7.70 0.41 40.67
CA ARG A 109 -6.80 1.54 40.41
C ARG A 109 -5.87 1.20 39.24
N GLY A 110 -5.95 1.96 38.15
CA GLY A 110 -5.13 1.75 36.95
C GLY A 110 -5.73 2.42 35.70
N ARG A 111 -4.98 2.38 34.59
CA ARG A 111 -5.47 2.83 33.27
C ARG A 111 -6.56 1.85 32.79
N PRO A 112 -7.74 2.32 32.34
CA PRO A 112 -8.76 1.47 31.74
C PRO A 112 -8.20 0.60 30.62
N GLN A 113 -8.69 -0.64 30.52
CA GLN A 113 -8.23 -1.57 29.49
C GLN A 113 -9.09 -1.40 28.24
N VAL A 114 -8.48 -1.40 27.06
CA VAL A 114 -9.22 -1.48 25.79
C VAL A 114 -9.48 -2.94 25.51
N ASP A 115 -10.74 -3.33 25.39
CA ASP A 115 -11.18 -4.67 25.06
C ASP A 115 -11.62 -4.79 23.60
N ILE A 116 -11.42 -5.97 23.04
CA ILE A 116 -11.74 -6.32 21.65
C ILE A 116 -12.44 -7.68 21.69
N GLU A 117 -13.50 -7.86 20.91
CA GLU A 117 -14.19 -9.15 20.82
C GLU A 117 -13.23 -10.23 20.24
N PRO A 118 -13.09 -11.40 20.88
CA PRO A 118 -12.11 -12.42 20.47
C PRO A 118 -12.31 -12.93 19.03
N GLU A 119 -13.54 -13.25 18.64
CA GLU A 119 -13.86 -13.77 17.31
C GLU A 119 -13.53 -12.75 16.21
N LEU A 120 -13.87 -11.48 16.44
CA LEU A 120 -13.54 -10.39 15.54
C LEU A 120 -12.03 -10.19 15.41
N LEU A 121 -11.29 -10.29 16.52
CA LEU A 121 -9.83 -10.15 16.52
C LEU A 121 -9.17 -11.30 15.76
N GLU A 122 -9.66 -12.53 15.91
CA GLU A 122 -9.18 -13.71 15.20
C GLU A 122 -9.35 -13.57 13.68
N ILE A 123 -10.56 -13.20 13.23
CA ILE A 123 -10.84 -12.94 11.81
C ILE A 123 -9.92 -11.83 11.29
N ALA A 124 -9.78 -10.74 12.03
CA ALA A 124 -8.95 -9.60 11.62
C ALA A 124 -7.46 -9.97 11.49
N LEU A 125 -6.93 -10.78 12.41
CA LEU A 125 -5.55 -11.27 12.37
C LEU A 125 -5.30 -12.21 11.18
N SER A 126 -6.30 -13.00 10.77
CA SER A 126 -6.20 -13.84 9.57
C SER A 126 -6.09 -13.03 8.27
N MET A 127 -6.66 -11.82 8.25
CA MET A 127 -6.73 -10.98 7.06
C MET A 127 -5.59 -9.96 6.95
N ARG A 128 -5.11 -9.42 8.09
CA ARG A 128 -4.14 -8.32 8.12
C ARG A 128 -3.19 -8.41 9.30
N GLY A 129 -1.96 -7.92 9.10
CA GLY A 129 -0.98 -7.78 10.18
C GLY A 129 -1.37 -6.72 11.23
N LEU A 130 -0.86 -6.90 12.46
CA LEU A 130 -1.14 -6.06 13.64
C LEU A 130 -1.03 -4.55 13.41
N THR A 131 -0.07 -4.10 12.61
CA THR A 131 0.14 -2.67 12.33
C THR A 131 -1.04 -2.05 11.60
N HIS A 132 -1.63 -2.78 10.64
CA HIS A 132 -2.79 -2.30 9.87
C HIS A 132 -4.10 -2.37 10.66
N LEU A 133 -4.17 -3.25 11.67
CA LEU A 133 -5.33 -3.37 12.53
C LEU A 133 -5.49 -2.19 13.50
N ALA A 134 -4.42 -1.42 13.74
CA ALA A 134 -4.47 -0.28 14.66
C ALA A 134 -5.48 0.79 14.25
N SER A 135 -5.58 1.09 12.96
CA SER A 135 -6.57 2.05 12.44
C SER A 135 -7.99 1.49 12.49
N VAL A 136 -8.16 0.18 12.30
CA VAL A 136 -9.46 -0.49 12.33
C VAL A 136 -10.04 -0.50 13.73
N PHE A 137 -9.27 -0.93 14.73
CA PHE A 137 -9.75 -1.01 16.12
C PHE A 137 -9.60 0.30 16.90
N GLY A 138 -9.00 1.34 16.31
CA GLY A 138 -8.75 2.62 16.98
C GLY A 138 -7.80 2.52 18.17
N CYS A 139 -6.87 1.56 18.18
CA CYS A 139 -5.92 1.37 19.29
C CYS A 139 -4.52 0.99 18.80
N ALA A 140 -3.50 1.22 19.63
CA ALA A 140 -2.11 0.96 19.24
C ALA A 140 -1.86 -0.53 18.95
N PRO A 141 -0.99 -0.90 17.97
CA PRO A 141 -0.68 -2.29 17.63
C PRO A 141 -0.26 -3.14 18.84
N ARG A 142 0.45 -2.53 19.79
CA ARG A 142 0.87 -3.18 21.05
C ARG A 142 -0.32 -3.65 21.89
N THR A 143 -1.41 -2.90 21.91
CA THR A 143 -2.64 -3.25 22.64
C THR A 143 -3.34 -4.42 21.97
N ILE A 144 -3.44 -4.39 20.64
CA ILE A 144 -4.00 -5.48 19.83
C ILE A 144 -3.21 -6.76 20.05
N ARG A 145 -1.87 -6.70 19.95
CA ARG A 145 -1.00 -7.85 20.22
C ARG A 145 -1.21 -8.39 21.63
N ARG A 146 -1.29 -7.52 22.64
CA ARG A 146 -1.53 -7.94 24.02
C ARG A 146 -2.86 -8.68 24.17
N ARG A 147 -3.95 -8.19 23.57
CA ARG A 147 -5.25 -8.89 23.57
C ARG A 147 -5.20 -10.21 22.83
N ALA A 148 -4.53 -10.26 21.69
CA ALA A 148 -4.32 -11.50 20.95
C ALA A 148 -3.57 -12.55 21.78
N LEU A 149 -2.54 -12.14 22.53
CA LEU A 149 -1.82 -13.02 23.47
C LEU A 149 -2.73 -13.48 24.62
N GLU A 150 -3.51 -12.58 25.22
CA GLU A 150 -4.44 -12.91 26.32
C GLU A 150 -5.52 -13.89 25.89
N TYR A 151 -5.98 -13.83 24.63
CA TYR A 151 -6.96 -14.75 24.05
C TYR A 151 -6.35 -16.02 23.46
N GLY A 152 -5.02 -16.17 23.44
CA GLY A 152 -4.34 -17.31 22.83
C GLY A 152 -4.39 -17.33 21.29
N LEU A 153 -4.66 -16.17 20.66
CA LEU A 153 -4.67 -15.99 19.20
C LEU A 153 -3.29 -15.69 18.62
N ALA A 154 -2.32 -15.33 19.47
CA ALA A 154 -0.94 -15.07 19.08
C ALA A 154 0.02 -15.81 20.01
N GLU A 155 1.16 -16.21 19.47
CA GLU A 155 2.24 -16.81 20.26
C GLU A 155 3.09 -15.74 20.94
N LEU A 156 3.53 -16.05 22.17
CA LEU A 156 4.52 -15.24 22.87
C LEU A 156 5.79 -15.22 22.03
N GLY A 157 6.33 -14.02 21.79
CA GLY A 157 7.63 -13.90 21.14
C GLY A 157 8.72 -14.52 22.03
N PRO A 158 9.85 -14.95 21.44
CA PRO A 158 11.00 -15.37 22.23
C PRO A 158 11.38 -14.26 23.22
N PRO A 159 11.94 -14.62 24.38
CA PRO A 159 12.35 -13.64 25.37
C PRO A 159 13.38 -12.68 24.73
N VAL A 160 13.26 -11.39 25.08
CA VAL A 160 14.14 -10.33 24.54
C VAL A 160 15.59 -10.54 24.98
N TYR A 161 15.79 -11.19 26.13
CA TYR A 161 17.10 -11.59 26.60
C TYR A 161 17.05 -12.93 27.31
N VAL A 162 18.17 -13.64 27.30
CA VAL A 162 18.39 -14.87 28.06
C VAL A 162 19.54 -14.62 29.03
N ASP A 163 19.32 -14.96 30.30
CA ASP A 163 20.34 -14.88 31.34
C ASP A 163 21.15 -16.17 31.35
N TYR A 164 22.45 -16.07 31.13
CA TYR A 164 23.38 -17.19 31.25
C TYR A 164 24.21 -16.99 32.51
N THR A 165 24.14 -17.94 33.45
CA THR A 165 25.01 -17.94 34.62
C THR A 165 26.14 -18.93 34.36
N ASP A 166 27.38 -18.46 34.39
CA ASP A 166 28.56 -19.31 34.21
C ASP A 166 28.89 -20.12 35.49
N ASP A 167 29.84 -21.06 35.38
CA ASP A 167 30.28 -21.90 36.51
C ASP A 167 30.94 -21.09 37.65
N GLU A 168 31.33 -19.83 37.38
CA GLU A 168 31.90 -18.90 38.36
C GLU A 168 30.83 -18.05 39.07
N GLY A 169 29.56 -18.16 38.66
CA GLY A 169 28.42 -17.45 39.22
C GLY A 169 28.17 -16.06 38.62
N ASN A 170 28.84 -15.69 37.53
CA ASN A 170 28.57 -14.45 36.82
C ASN A 170 27.36 -14.61 35.88
N THR A 171 26.39 -13.69 35.98
CA THR A 171 25.25 -13.64 35.05
C THR A 171 25.56 -12.71 33.88
N THR A 172 25.48 -13.24 32.67
CA THR A 172 25.58 -12.47 31.41
C THR A 172 24.23 -12.41 30.72
N HIS A 173 23.84 -11.22 30.28
CA HIS A 173 22.58 -10.98 29.57
C HIS A 173 22.82 -11.02 28.06
N PHE A 174 22.27 -12.04 27.39
CA PHE A 174 22.28 -12.12 25.94
C PHE A 174 20.99 -11.54 25.39
N PHE A 175 21.06 -10.38 24.76
CA PHE A 175 19.90 -9.80 24.07
C PHE A 175 19.69 -10.52 22.75
N THR A 176 18.54 -11.19 22.61
CA THR A 176 18.06 -11.65 21.31
C THR A 176 17.61 -10.41 20.55
N ALA A 177 18.52 -9.82 19.78
CA ALA A 177 18.15 -8.78 18.86
C ALA A 177 17.11 -9.38 17.92
N ALA A 178 15.88 -8.86 17.97
CA ALA A 178 14.84 -9.17 17.00
C ALA A 178 15.19 -8.50 15.66
N ILE A 179 16.37 -8.84 15.13
CA ILE A 179 16.74 -8.60 13.75
C ILE A 179 15.91 -9.65 13.04
N GLY A 180 14.90 -9.23 12.28
CA GLY A 180 14.22 -10.14 11.36
C GLY A 180 15.29 -10.86 10.56
N ASP A 181 15.09 -12.16 10.31
CA ASP A 181 16.09 -13.03 9.68
C ASP A 181 16.83 -12.21 8.60
N PRO A 182 18.12 -11.87 8.79
CA PRO A 182 18.82 -11.00 7.87
C PRO A 182 18.60 -11.63 6.51
N SER A 183 18.05 -10.85 5.58
CA SER A 183 17.63 -11.35 4.27
C SER A 183 18.69 -12.32 3.80
N GLY A 184 18.34 -13.59 3.55
CA GLY A 184 19.29 -14.69 3.30
C GLY A 184 20.19 -14.53 2.08
N LEU A 185 20.33 -13.30 1.60
CA LEU A 185 21.33 -12.80 0.68
C LEU A 185 22.72 -13.11 1.21
N THR A 186 23.46 -13.78 0.36
CA THR A 186 24.92 -13.85 0.45
C THR A 186 25.54 -12.49 0.14
N ASP A 187 26.78 -12.27 0.58
CA ASP A 187 27.51 -11.03 0.32
C ASP A 187 27.63 -10.75 -1.20
N ASP A 188 27.84 -11.79 -2.01
CA ASP A 188 27.91 -11.67 -3.47
C ASP A 188 26.58 -11.20 -4.10
N GLU A 189 25.44 -11.67 -3.58
CA GLU A 189 24.12 -11.23 -4.03
C GLU A 189 23.83 -9.79 -3.60
N LEU A 190 24.26 -9.42 -2.39
CA LEU A 190 24.14 -8.05 -1.88
C LEU A 190 24.92 -7.07 -2.77
N ASP A 191 26.15 -7.42 -3.15
CA ASP A 191 27.00 -6.64 -4.04
C ASP A 191 26.38 -6.51 -5.44
N ALA A 192 25.82 -7.60 -5.98
CA ALA A 192 25.16 -7.60 -7.28
C ALA A 192 23.95 -6.66 -7.32
N ILE A 193 23.08 -6.73 -6.30
CA ILE A 193 21.91 -5.85 -6.18
C ILE A 193 22.36 -4.40 -6.00
N THR A 194 23.36 -4.15 -5.16
CA THR A 194 23.89 -2.80 -4.93
C THR A 194 24.43 -2.18 -6.22
N ARG A 195 25.17 -2.96 -7.02
CA ARG A 195 25.69 -2.52 -8.33
C ARG A 195 24.56 -2.20 -9.31
N GLN A 196 23.56 -3.07 -9.41
CA GLN A 196 22.40 -2.84 -10.27
C GLN A 196 21.64 -1.55 -9.91
N ILE A 197 21.47 -1.26 -8.62
CA ILE A 197 20.85 -0.02 -8.14
C ILE A 197 21.69 1.19 -8.56
N LEU A 198 23.01 1.13 -8.41
CA LEU A 198 23.92 2.23 -8.78
C LEU A 198 24.02 2.45 -10.29
N GLU A 199 23.92 1.40 -11.11
CA GLU A 199 23.83 1.52 -12.56
C GLU A 199 22.56 2.26 -13.00
N THR A 200 21.45 1.99 -12.32
CA THR A 200 20.15 2.63 -12.61
C THR A 200 20.09 4.05 -12.03
N PHE A 201 20.64 4.25 -10.83
CA PHE A 201 20.59 5.50 -10.08
C PHE A 201 21.97 5.89 -9.52
N PRO A 202 22.88 6.44 -10.36
CA PRO A 202 24.27 6.73 -9.95
C PRO A 202 24.43 7.72 -8.79
N ALA A 203 23.39 8.51 -8.49
CA ALA A 203 23.40 9.50 -7.41
C ALA A 203 22.94 8.94 -6.04
N PHE A 204 22.60 7.64 -5.95
CA PHE A 204 22.12 7.05 -4.70
C PHE A 204 23.26 6.83 -3.70
N GLY A 205 23.20 7.52 -2.56
CA GLY A 205 24.03 7.20 -1.39
C GLY A 205 23.48 6.01 -0.59
N CYS A 206 24.28 5.48 0.36
CA CYS A 206 23.94 4.27 1.14
C CYS A 206 22.56 4.29 1.81
N TRP A 207 22.06 5.47 2.24
CA TRP A 207 20.72 5.60 2.83
C TRP A 207 19.61 5.30 1.81
N MET A 208 19.76 5.77 0.58
CA MET A 208 18.79 5.53 -0.48
C MET A 208 18.83 4.07 -0.94
N ILE A 209 20.02 3.48 -1.00
CA ILE A 209 20.20 2.04 -1.29
C ILE A 209 19.49 1.19 -0.24
N GLY A 210 19.70 1.46 1.06
CA GLY A 210 19.00 0.74 2.12
C GLY A 210 17.48 0.89 2.08
N GLY A 211 16.98 2.09 1.73
CA GLY A 211 15.55 2.31 1.48
C GLY A 211 15.03 1.49 0.30
N HIS A 212 15.80 1.40 -0.78
CA HIS A 212 15.45 0.62 -1.96
C HIS A 212 15.48 -0.89 -1.69
N MET A 213 16.49 -1.39 -0.98
CA MET A 213 16.54 -2.80 -0.56
C MET A 213 15.35 -3.18 0.32
N LYS A 214 14.95 -2.28 1.24
CA LYS A 214 13.74 -2.49 2.04
C LYS A 214 12.47 -2.54 1.19
N HIS A 215 12.40 -1.74 0.12
CA HIS A 215 11.30 -1.81 -0.84
C HIS A 215 11.29 -3.13 -1.62
N LEU A 216 12.46 -3.71 -1.90
CA LEU A 216 12.62 -5.06 -2.46
C LEU A 216 12.36 -6.19 -1.45
N GLY A 217 12.08 -5.87 -0.18
CA GLY A 217 11.81 -6.85 0.86
C GLY A 217 13.04 -7.38 1.60
N HIS A 218 14.22 -6.79 1.36
CA HIS A 218 15.45 -7.15 2.05
C HIS A 218 15.70 -6.19 3.23
N ASP A 219 15.93 -6.74 4.42
CA ASP A 219 16.34 -5.97 5.61
C ASP A 219 17.84 -6.19 5.86
N VAL A 220 18.64 -5.32 5.24
CA VAL A 220 20.11 -5.42 5.29
C VAL A 220 20.65 -4.36 6.25
N PRO A 221 21.49 -4.74 7.24
CA PRO A 221 22.14 -3.78 8.12
C PRO A 221 22.96 -2.76 7.32
N ARG A 222 22.90 -1.50 7.73
CA ARG A 222 23.61 -0.40 7.05
C ARG A 222 25.11 -0.65 6.89
N ARG A 223 25.72 -1.36 7.83
CA ARG A 223 27.14 -1.73 7.79
C ARG A 223 27.47 -2.60 6.56
N CYS A 224 26.65 -3.61 6.28
CA CYS A 224 26.85 -4.49 5.11
C CYS A 224 26.77 -3.69 3.81
N ILE A 225 25.78 -2.77 3.70
CA ILE A 225 25.65 -1.88 2.52
C ILE A 225 26.88 -0.98 2.35
N GLN A 226 27.50 -0.52 3.45
CA GLN A 226 28.72 0.29 3.37
C GLN A 226 29.93 -0.52 2.92
N GLU A 227 30.03 -1.78 3.34
CA GLU A 227 31.10 -2.71 2.95
C GLU A 227 30.98 -3.08 1.45
N SER A 228 29.76 -3.26 0.94
CA SER A 228 29.49 -3.50 -0.50
C SER A 228 29.70 -2.28 -1.42
N TYR A 229 29.76 -1.08 -0.86
CA TYR A 229 29.84 0.18 -1.63
C TYR A 229 31.28 0.56 -2.02
N THR A 230 32.28 0.03 -1.31
CA THR A 230 33.71 0.33 -1.50
C THR A 230 34.37 -0.57 -2.53
#